data_AF-A0A1F3TVM7-F1
#
_entry.id   AF-A0A1F3TVM7-F1
#
_cell.length_a   1.000
_cell.length_b   1.000
_cell.length_c   1.000
_cell.angle_alpha   90.00
_cell.angle_beta   90.00
_cell.angle_gamma   90.00
#
_symmetry.space_group_name_H-M   'P 1'
#
loop_
_entity.id
_entity.type
_entity.pdbx_description
1 polymer ?
#
loop_
_entity_poly.entity_id
_entity_poly.type
_entity_poly.pdbx_seq_one_letter_code
_entity_poly.pdbx_strand_id
1 'polypeptide(L)'
;MKFIIYSMLLVSSISFAAKIDKSECQDMLSNKRLEMNAISSNIENISATRTPEGGAYRKKEIHCENKNCKIVALANYVTKYLPDHPDADDSGYVKFPNIKVEEEMSAMIAASREYQKIDSDCK
;
A
#
# COMPACT_ATOMS: atom_id res chain seq x y z
N MET A 1 -62.66 -15.41 31.07
CA MET A 1 -61.80 -15.05 29.91
C MET A 1 -60.60 -14.29 30.47
N LYS A 2 -59.43 -14.90 30.79
CA LYS A 2 -58.38 -15.46 29.89
C LYS A 2 -58.05 -14.41 28.80
N PHE A 3 -56.88 -13.75 28.68
CA PHE A 3 -55.51 -14.07 29.08
C PHE A 3 -54.67 -12.77 29.24
N ILE A 4 -53.85 -12.74 30.30
CA ILE A 4 -52.54 -12.07 30.32
C ILE A 4 -51.59 -12.96 29.49
N ILE A 5 -50.55 -12.40 28.83
CA ILE A 5 -49.17 -12.95 28.66
C ILE A 5 -48.53 -12.47 27.33
N TYR A 6 -47.37 -11.78 27.45
CA TYR A 6 -46.19 -11.71 26.55
C TYR A 6 -46.41 -11.57 25.03
N SER A 7 -45.73 -10.65 24.35
CA SER A 7 -44.39 -10.96 23.82
C SER A 7 -43.93 -9.73 23.06
N MET A 8 -43.00 -8.97 23.63
CA MET A 8 -41.59 -9.02 23.21
C MET A 8 -41.35 -8.26 21.90
N LEU A 9 -40.80 -7.07 22.09
CA LEU A 9 -40.14 -6.22 21.11
C LEU A 9 -39.40 -7.07 20.07
N LEU A 10 -39.97 -7.25 18.88
CA LEU A 10 -39.21 -7.62 17.71
C LEU A 10 -38.62 -6.35 17.11
N VAL A 11 -37.64 -5.76 17.81
CA VAL A 11 -36.55 -5.09 17.09
C VAL A 11 -35.72 -6.25 16.56
N SER A 12 -36.16 -6.83 15.45
CA SER A 12 -35.34 -7.79 14.72
C SER A 12 -34.09 -7.00 14.31
N SER A 13 -33.02 -7.28 15.02
CA SER A 13 -31.67 -6.87 14.70
C SER A 13 -31.37 -7.33 13.28
N ILE A 14 -31.68 -6.50 12.29
CA ILE A 14 -31.20 -6.70 10.94
C ILE A 14 -29.72 -6.36 11.01
N SER A 15 -28.93 -7.37 11.34
CA SER A 15 -27.51 -7.37 11.04
C SER A 15 -27.41 -7.45 9.52
N PHE A 16 -27.46 -6.29 8.84
CA PHE A 16 -27.00 -6.18 7.47
C PHE A 16 -25.48 -6.35 7.51
N ALA A 17 -25.02 -7.60 7.56
CA ALA A 17 -23.69 -7.92 7.09
C ALA A 17 -23.71 -7.60 5.59
N ALA A 18 -23.19 -6.43 5.22
CA ALA A 18 -22.98 -6.09 3.83
C ALA A 18 -22.07 -7.18 3.24
N LYS A 19 -22.65 -8.11 2.47
CA LYS A 19 -21.85 -8.99 1.62
C LYS A 19 -21.08 -8.07 0.68
N ILE A 20 -19.75 -8.16 0.73
CA ILE A 20 -18.88 -7.46 -0.20
C ILE A 20 -19.31 -7.86 -1.61
N ASP A 21 -19.59 -6.88 -2.47
CA ASP A 21 -19.97 -7.16 -3.85
C ASP A 21 -18.77 -7.74 -4.62
N LYS A 22 -19.03 -8.59 -5.61
CA LYS A 22 -17.97 -9.24 -6.41
C LYS A 22 -17.06 -8.20 -7.10
N SER A 23 -17.64 -7.05 -7.48
CA SER A 23 -16.90 -5.90 -8.04
C SER A 23 -15.92 -5.30 -7.04
N GLU A 24 -16.36 -5.10 -5.79
CA GLU A 24 -15.55 -4.54 -4.70
C GLU A 24 -14.38 -5.47 -4.33
N CYS A 25 -14.59 -6.78 -4.35
CA CYS A 25 -13.52 -7.76 -4.18
C CYS A 25 -12.41 -7.64 -5.23
N GLN A 26 -12.76 -7.40 -6.49
CA GLN A 26 -11.77 -7.21 -7.56
C GLN A 26 -10.97 -5.93 -7.36
N ASP A 27 -11.60 -4.85 -6.92
CA ASP A 27 -10.92 -3.58 -6.62
C ASP A 27 -9.95 -3.74 -5.45
N MET A 28 -10.35 -4.42 -4.37
CA MET A 28 -9.48 -4.69 -3.23
C MET A 28 -8.24 -5.51 -3.63
N LEU A 29 -8.42 -6.57 -4.42
CA LEU A 29 -7.31 -7.39 -4.93
C LEU A 29 -6.41 -6.61 -5.88
N SER A 30 -6.99 -5.77 -6.74
CA SER A 30 -6.24 -4.89 -7.66
C SER A 30 -5.38 -3.89 -6.88
N ASN A 31 -5.96 -3.24 -5.87
CA ASN A 31 -5.26 -2.29 -5.02
C ASN A 31 -4.09 -2.93 -4.27
N LYS A 32 -4.26 -4.16 -3.75
CA LYS A 32 -3.16 -4.89 -3.10
C LYS A 32 -2.06 -5.31 -4.07
N ARG A 33 -2.40 -5.66 -5.32
CA ARG A 33 -1.40 -5.88 -6.37
C ARG A 33 -0.64 -4.61 -6.71
N LEU A 34 -1.32 -3.47 -6.79
CA LEU A 34 -0.67 -2.17 -7.00
C LEU A 34 0.31 -1.84 -5.88
N GLU A 35 -0.06 -2.09 -4.63
CA GLU A 35 0.81 -1.92 -3.47
C GLU A 35 2.06 -2.81 -3.56
N MET A 36 1.89 -4.11 -3.82
CA MET A 36 3.01 -5.05 -4.01
C MET A 36 3.93 -4.61 -5.17
N ASN A 37 3.38 -4.14 -6.28
CA ASN A 37 4.16 -3.64 -7.40
C ASN A 37 4.97 -2.37 -7.04
N ALA A 38 4.39 -1.48 -6.23
CA ALA A 38 5.10 -0.29 -5.74
C ALA A 38 6.28 -0.68 -4.84
N ILE A 39 6.07 -1.63 -3.93
CA ILE A 39 7.11 -2.16 -3.03
C ILE A 39 8.24 -2.83 -3.84
N SER A 40 7.90 -3.67 -4.84
CA SER A 40 8.91 -4.29 -5.72
C SER A 40 9.76 -3.23 -6.42
N SER A 41 9.09 -2.22 -7.01
CA SER A 41 9.79 -1.12 -7.68
C SER A 41 10.70 -0.34 -6.72
N ASN A 42 10.30 -0.16 -5.46
CA ASN A 42 11.13 0.48 -4.44
C ASN A 42 12.40 -0.34 -4.16
N ILE A 43 12.27 -1.65 -3.96
CA ILE A 43 13.40 -2.55 -3.68
C ILE A 43 14.38 -2.57 -4.87
N GLU A 44 13.87 -2.69 -6.09
CA GLU A 44 14.67 -2.71 -7.32
C GLU A 44 15.51 -1.43 -7.50
N ASN A 45 14.96 -0.29 -7.09
CA ASN A 45 15.54 1.03 -7.36
C ASN A 45 16.18 1.67 -6.13
N ILE A 46 16.42 0.93 -5.04
CA ILE A 46 16.98 1.47 -3.79
C ILE A 46 18.32 2.20 -3.97
N SER A 47 19.13 1.77 -4.93
CA SER A 47 20.44 2.36 -5.22
C SER A 47 20.43 3.29 -6.44
N ALA A 48 19.26 3.58 -7.01
CA ALA A 48 19.15 4.35 -8.24
C ALA A 48 19.34 5.86 -7.97
N THR A 49 20.51 6.37 -8.34
CA THR A 49 20.89 7.80 -8.27
C THR A 49 20.53 8.57 -9.53
N ARG A 50 20.15 7.87 -10.60
CA ARG A 50 19.79 8.44 -11.90
C ARG A 50 18.62 7.67 -12.51
N THR A 51 17.53 8.37 -12.83
CA THR A 51 16.38 7.83 -13.56
C THR A 51 16.17 8.55 -14.90
N PRO A 52 15.35 8.02 -15.83
CA PRO A 52 15.02 8.70 -17.08
C PRO A 52 14.36 10.07 -16.89
N GLU A 53 13.65 10.27 -15.78
CA GLU A 53 13.01 11.54 -15.40
C GLU A 53 14.01 12.54 -14.78
N GLY A 54 15.22 12.08 -14.48
CA GLY A 54 16.29 12.87 -13.88
C GLY A 54 16.40 12.72 -12.36
N GLY A 55 17.65 12.65 -11.88
CA GLY A 55 17.98 12.55 -10.46
C GLY A 55 17.69 11.18 -9.85
N ALA A 56 17.74 11.11 -8.52
CA ALA A 56 17.54 9.88 -7.77
C ALA A 56 16.09 9.38 -7.81
N TYR A 57 15.92 8.07 -7.73
CA TYR A 57 14.60 7.46 -7.71
C TYR A 57 13.75 7.96 -6.53
N ARG A 58 12.45 8.12 -6.77
CA ARG A 58 11.48 8.55 -5.76
C ARG A 58 10.70 7.35 -5.27
N LYS A 59 10.74 7.12 -3.95
CA LYS A 59 9.97 6.05 -3.31
C LYS A 59 8.50 6.16 -3.69
N LYS A 60 7.90 5.06 -4.12
CA LYS A 60 6.49 4.94 -4.46
C LYS A 60 5.71 4.46 -3.25
N GLU A 61 4.60 5.13 -2.95
CA GLU A 61 3.64 4.71 -1.94
C GLU A 61 2.24 4.71 -2.53
N ILE A 62 1.37 3.85 -2.00
CA ILE A 62 -0.03 3.82 -2.40
C ILE A 62 -0.84 4.76 -1.51
N HIS A 63 -1.61 5.64 -2.13
CA HIS A 63 -2.56 6.50 -1.44
C HIS A 63 -3.96 6.17 -1.92
N CYS A 64 -4.79 5.70 -1.00
CA CYS A 64 -6.16 5.28 -1.28
C CYS A 64 -7.16 6.26 -0.66
N GLU A 65 -8.07 6.78 -1.48
CA GLU A 65 -9.18 7.63 -1.06
C GLU A 65 -10.47 7.08 -1.67
N ASN A 66 -11.49 6.81 -0.85
CA ASN A 66 -12.78 6.27 -1.30
C ASN A 66 -12.66 5.05 -2.25
N LYS A 67 -11.79 4.09 -1.91
CA LYS A 67 -11.46 2.87 -2.69
C LYS A 67 -10.65 3.10 -3.97
N ASN A 68 -10.43 4.35 -4.38
CA ASN A 68 -9.54 4.70 -5.47
C ASN A 68 -8.10 4.83 -4.95
N CYS A 69 -7.22 3.94 -5.38
CA CYS A 69 -5.82 3.96 -5.01
C CYS A 69 -4.95 4.48 -6.15
N LYS A 70 -4.05 5.40 -5.83
CA LYS A 70 -3.04 5.93 -6.75
C LYS A 70 -1.64 5.77 -6.17
N ILE A 71 -0.67 5.58 -7.04
CA ILE A 71 0.74 5.61 -6.65
C ILE A 71 1.18 7.07 -6.54
N VAL A 72 1.79 7.41 -5.42
CA VAL A 72 2.39 8.71 -5.14
C VAL A 72 3.90 8.53 -5.04
N ALA A 73 4.66 9.35 -5.75
CA ALA A 73 6.11 9.35 -5.69
C ALA A 73 6.61 10.39 -4.68
N LEU A 74 7.28 9.93 -3.62
CA LEU A 74 7.82 10.76 -2.55
C LEU A 74 9.24 11.20 -2.85
N ALA A 75 9.48 12.50 -2.83
CA ALA A 75 10.82 13.10 -2.96
C ALA A 75 11.54 13.15 -1.60
N ASN A 76 11.66 11.99 -0.93
CA ASN A 76 12.40 11.84 0.32
C ASN A 76 13.73 11.12 0.01
N TYR A 77 14.84 11.82 0.20
CA TYR A 77 16.18 11.33 -0.14
C TYR A 77 17.07 11.24 1.09
N VAL A 78 17.98 10.28 1.06
CA VAL A 78 19.14 10.22 1.94
C VAL A 78 20.36 10.69 1.15
N THR A 79 21.10 11.66 1.68
CA THR A 79 22.34 12.11 1.07
C THR A 79 23.53 11.35 1.64
N LYS A 80 24.49 11.01 0.77
CA LYS A 80 25.75 10.36 1.16
C LYS A 80 26.92 11.11 0.57
N TYR A 81 27.96 11.35 1.37
CA TYR A 81 29.18 11.98 0.89
C TYR A 81 30.01 10.97 0.10
N LEU A 82 30.11 11.19 -1.22
CA LEU A 82 30.80 10.37 -2.20
C LEU A 82 31.41 11.30 -3.28
N PRO A 83 32.51 12.02 -2.98
CA PRO A 83 33.05 13.07 -3.86
C PRO A 83 33.50 12.56 -5.24
N ASP A 84 33.87 11.29 -5.36
CA ASP A 84 34.29 10.67 -6.62
C ASP A 84 33.13 10.06 -7.44
N HIS A 85 31.88 10.24 -6.98
CA HIS A 85 30.71 9.68 -7.66
C HIS A 85 30.26 10.55 -8.84
N PRO A 86 29.90 9.98 -10.01
CA PRO A 86 29.50 10.75 -11.19
C PRO A 86 28.22 11.58 -11.00
N ASP A 87 27.39 11.20 -10.02
CA ASP A 87 26.17 11.93 -9.64
C ASP A 87 26.36 12.80 -8.37
N ALA A 88 27.60 13.03 -7.93
CA ALA A 88 27.85 13.93 -6.81
C ALA A 88 27.56 15.38 -7.20
N ASP A 89 26.99 16.14 -6.27
CA ASP A 89 26.89 17.59 -6.40
C ASP A 89 28.25 18.28 -6.17
N ASP A 90 28.29 19.61 -6.31
CA ASP A 90 29.51 20.41 -6.13
C ASP A 90 30.14 20.26 -4.72
N SER A 91 29.36 19.81 -3.74
CA SER A 91 29.80 19.57 -2.37
C SER A 91 30.22 18.11 -2.12
N GLY A 92 30.18 17.25 -3.16
CA GLY A 92 30.54 15.84 -3.09
C GLY A 92 29.43 14.92 -2.54
N TYR A 93 28.17 15.37 -2.51
CA TYR A 93 27.06 14.57 -1.99
C TYR A 93 26.21 13.96 -3.11
N VAL A 94 25.78 12.72 -2.90
CA VAL A 94 24.89 11.98 -3.80
C VAL A 94 23.56 11.73 -3.10
N LYS A 95 22.46 11.94 -3.84
CA LYS A 95 21.10 11.64 -3.37
C LYS A 95 20.77 10.18 -3.68
N PHE A 96 20.32 9.47 -2.66
CA PHE A 96 19.73 8.15 -2.77
C PHE A 96 18.26 8.19 -2.35
N PRO A 97 17.40 7.32 -2.90
CA PRO A 97 16.05 7.13 -2.40
C PRO A 97 16.07 6.74 -0.91
N ASN A 98 15.18 7.31 -0.10
CA ASN A 98 15.02 6.89 1.28
C ASN A 98 14.18 5.61 1.37
N ILE A 99 14.79 4.49 1.02
CA ILE A 99 14.17 3.16 1.00
C ILE A 99 15.02 2.25 1.88
N LYS A 100 14.35 1.52 2.76
CA LYS A 100 14.96 0.54 3.66
C LYS A 100 14.47 -0.84 3.29
N VAL A 101 15.38 -1.70 2.85
CA VAL A 101 15.04 -3.03 2.33
C VAL A 101 14.25 -3.84 3.36
N GLU A 102 14.65 -3.75 4.63
CA GLU A 102 14.00 -4.43 5.73
C GLU A 102 12.54 -4.00 5.92
N GLU A 103 12.24 -2.71 5.77
CA GLU A 103 10.88 -2.18 5.87
C GLU A 103 10.05 -2.57 4.65
N GLU A 104 10.61 -2.47 3.43
CA GLU A 104 9.93 -2.84 2.19
C GLU A 104 9.63 -4.35 2.12
N MET A 105 10.56 -5.21 2.54
CA MET A 105 10.32 -6.67 2.60
C MET A 105 9.25 -7.02 3.64
N SER A 106 9.27 -6.37 4.81
CA SER A 106 8.21 -6.52 5.82
C SER A 106 6.86 -6.09 5.25
N ALA A 107 6.82 -4.96 4.54
CA ALA A 107 5.62 -4.48 3.85
C ALA A 107 5.15 -5.45 2.77
N MET A 108 6.05 -6.04 1.97
CA MET A 108 5.70 -7.03 0.94
C MET A 108 5.02 -8.26 1.56
N ILE A 109 5.56 -8.77 2.68
CA ILE A 109 4.98 -9.91 3.39
C ILE A 109 3.60 -9.55 3.93
N ALA A 110 3.43 -8.37 4.52
CA ALA A 110 2.15 -7.90 5.03
C ALA A 110 1.12 -7.78 3.89
N ALA A 111 1.46 -7.11 2.79
CA ALA A 111 0.61 -6.96 1.62
C ALA A 111 0.23 -8.31 1.01
N SER A 112 1.17 -9.27 0.94
CA SER A 112 0.90 -10.62 0.45
C SER A 112 -0.09 -11.39 1.31
N ARG A 113 0.04 -11.30 2.65
CA ARG A 113 -0.91 -11.92 3.60
C ARG A 113 -2.29 -11.28 3.51
N GLU A 114 -2.34 -9.97 3.35
CA GLU A 114 -3.61 -9.25 3.20
C GLU A 114 -4.30 -9.59 1.88
N TYR A 115 -3.54 -9.67 0.78
CA TYR A 115 -4.05 -10.14 -0.52
C TYR A 115 -4.67 -11.55 -0.39
N GLN A 116 -3.98 -12.48 0.28
CA GLN A 116 -4.50 -13.84 0.51
C GLN A 116 -5.78 -13.82 1.35
N LYS A 117 -5.83 -12.98 2.39
CA LYS A 117 -7.03 -12.81 3.23
C LYS A 117 -8.20 -12.27 2.42
N ILE A 118 -7.98 -11.26 1.58
CA ILE A 118 -9.02 -10.72 0.70
C ILE A 118 -9.50 -11.80 -0.28
N ASP A 119 -8.57 -12.55 -0.88
CA ASP A 119 -8.93 -13.65 -1.79
C ASP A 119 -9.74 -14.76 -1.10
N SER A 120 -9.46 -15.05 0.18
CA SER A 120 -10.27 -16.01 0.95
C SER A 120 -11.64 -15.47 1.35
N ASP A 121 -11.72 -14.19 1.72
CA ASP A 121 -12.97 -13.55 2.17
C ASP A 121 -13.93 -13.31 0.98
N CYS A 122 -13.41 -13.28 -0.25
CA CYS A 122 -14.16 -13.03 -1.48
C CYS A 122 -14.66 -14.30 -2.20
N LYS A 123 -14.42 -15.49 -1.64
CA LYS A 123 -14.93 -16.79 -2.15
C LYS A 123 -16.25 -17.16 -1.50
#